data_AF-A0A2X2II47-F1
#
_entry.id   AF-A0A2X2II47-F1
#
_cell.length_a   1.000
_cell.length_b   1.000
_cell.length_c   1.000
_cell.angle_alpha   90.00
_cell.angle_beta   90.00
_cell.angle_gamma   90.00
#
_symmetry.space_group_name_H-M   'P 1'
#
loop_
_entity.id
_entity.type
_entity.pdbx_description
1 polymer ?
#
loop_
_entity_poly.entity_id
_entity_poly.type
_entity_poly.pdbx_seq_one_letter_code
_entity_poly.pdbx_strand_id
1 'polypeptide(L)'
;MVKLPPLSLYIHIPWCVQKCPYCDFNSHALKGEVPHDDYVQHLLNDLDNDVAHAQGREVKTIFIGGGTPSLLSGPAMQTLLDGVRARLPLAADAEITMEANPGTVEADRFVDYQRAGVNRISIGVQSFSEEKLKRLGRIHGPQEAKRAAKLASGLGLRSFNLDLMHGLPDQSLEEALGDLRQAIELNPPHLSWYQLTIEPNTLFGSRPPVLPDDDALWDIFEQGHQLLTAAGYQQYETSAYAKPGYQCQHNLNYWRFGDYIGIGCGAHGKVTFPDGRILRTTKTRHPRGFMQGRYLESQRDVEAADKPFEFFMNRFRLLEAAPRVEFSAYTGLCEDVIRPQLDEAIAQGYLTECADYWQITEHGKLLLNSLLELFLAE
;
A
#
# COMPACT_ATOMS: atom_id res chain seq x y z
N MET A 1 21.09 -21.77 6.33
CA MET A 1 21.03 -20.30 6.42
C MET A 1 19.84 -19.85 5.60
N VAL A 2 18.98 -19.02 6.20
CA VAL A 2 17.75 -18.54 5.55
C VAL A 2 18.13 -17.54 4.46
N LYS A 3 17.52 -17.65 3.27
CA LYS A 3 17.71 -16.66 2.21
C LYS A 3 16.92 -15.41 2.61
N LEU A 4 17.63 -14.32 2.89
CA LEU A 4 16.95 -13.08 3.24
C LEU A 4 16.10 -12.58 2.05
N PRO A 5 14.85 -12.20 2.29
CA PRO A 5 14.00 -11.66 1.23
C PRO A 5 14.49 -10.26 0.79
N PRO A 6 13.99 -9.74 -0.34
CA PRO A 6 14.26 -8.36 -0.75
C PRO A 6 13.86 -7.37 0.33
N LEU A 7 14.57 -6.23 0.38
CA LEU A 7 14.38 -5.20 1.40
C LEU A 7 13.81 -3.93 0.78
N SER A 8 12.82 -3.35 1.45
CA SER A 8 12.24 -2.05 1.13
C SER A 8 12.28 -1.08 2.31
N LEU A 9 11.98 0.18 2.06
CA LEU A 9 11.81 1.22 3.09
C LEU A 9 10.41 1.81 2.99
N TYR A 10 9.69 1.86 4.10
CA TYR A 10 8.44 2.59 4.25
C TYR A 10 8.67 3.83 5.12
N ILE A 11 8.20 4.98 4.66
CA ILE A 11 8.31 6.26 5.35
C ILE A 11 6.91 6.82 5.57
N HIS A 12 6.52 7.02 6.82
CA HIS A 12 5.19 7.52 7.16
C HIS A 12 5.19 9.03 7.40
N ILE A 13 4.33 9.76 6.69
CA ILE A 13 4.07 11.19 6.91
C ILE A 13 2.66 11.35 7.53
N PRO A 14 2.54 11.78 8.80
CA PRO A 14 1.29 11.62 9.56
C PRO A 14 0.25 12.72 9.37
N TRP A 15 0.52 13.77 8.56
CA TRP A 15 -0.36 14.93 8.48
C TRP A 15 -1.32 14.87 7.31
N CYS A 16 -2.55 15.31 7.55
CA CYS A 16 -3.51 15.67 6.51
C CYS A 16 -4.02 17.09 6.77
N VAL A 17 -4.41 17.81 5.72
CA VAL A 17 -5.16 19.07 5.86
C VAL A 17 -6.47 18.81 6.61
N GLN A 18 -7.18 17.75 6.21
CA GLN A 18 -8.40 17.28 6.84
C GLN A 18 -8.41 15.76 6.87
N LYS A 19 -8.82 15.17 8.00
CA LYS A 19 -9.02 13.72 8.09
C LYS A 19 -10.35 13.34 7.43
N CYS A 20 -10.30 12.46 6.44
CA CYS A 20 -11.50 11.95 5.77
C CYS A 20 -12.32 11.10 6.75
N PRO A 21 -13.67 11.11 6.66
CA PRO A 21 -14.54 10.46 7.65
C PRO A 21 -14.47 8.92 7.62
N TYR A 22 -13.95 8.33 6.55
CA TYR A 22 -13.73 6.90 6.38
C TYR A 22 -12.29 6.45 6.67
N CYS A 23 -11.35 7.37 6.86
CA CYS A 23 -9.92 7.06 6.91
C CYS A 23 -9.51 6.56 8.30
N ASP A 24 -9.07 5.31 8.37
CA ASP A 24 -8.56 4.65 9.58
C ASP A 24 -7.04 4.79 9.77
N PHE A 25 -6.32 5.24 8.73
CA PHE A 25 -4.88 5.43 8.77
C PHE A 25 -4.43 6.36 9.92
N ASN A 26 -3.17 6.19 10.31
CA ASN A 26 -2.49 7.01 11.32
C ASN A 26 -2.22 8.44 10.82
N SER A 27 -3.29 9.19 10.60
CA SER A 27 -3.29 10.56 10.12
C SER A 27 -3.85 11.52 11.16
N HIS A 28 -3.27 12.72 11.20
CA HIS A 28 -3.58 13.80 12.11
C HIS A 28 -3.90 15.06 11.31
N ALA A 29 -5.05 15.67 11.60
CA ALA A 29 -5.39 16.96 11.03
C ALA A 29 -4.36 18.01 11.46
N LEU A 30 -3.83 18.73 10.48
CA LEU A 30 -2.80 19.73 10.69
C LEU A 30 -3.36 20.92 11.50
N LYS A 31 -2.63 21.32 12.53
CA LYS A 31 -2.92 22.53 13.32
C LYS A 31 -1.78 23.53 13.12
N GLY A 32 -1.79 24.25 12.00
CA GLY A 32 -0.73 25.18 11.60
C GLY A 32 0.00 24.73 10.33
N GLU A 33 1.31 24.98 10.27
CA GLU A 33 2.17 24.53 9.16
C GLU A 33 2.80 23.18 9.47
N VAL A 34 3.18 22.43 8.43
CA VAL A 34 3.92 21.18 8.60
C VAL A 34 5.35 21.53 9.06
N PRO A 35 5.86 20.93 10.14
CA PRO A 35 7.23 21.15 10.59
C PRO A 35 8.22 20.41 9.68
N HIS A 36 8.40 20.90 8.45
CA HIS A 36 9.09 20.21 7.36
C HIS A 36 10.47 19.68 7.75
N ASP A 37 11.40 20.58 8.09
CA ASP A 37 12.80 20.23 8.32
C ASP A 37 12.99 19.45 9.62
N ASP A 38 12.27 19.86 10.67
CA ASP A 38 12.29 19.21 11.98
C ASP A 38 11.80 17.76 11.89
N TYR A 39 10.69 17.52 11.16
CA TYR A 39 10.20 16.16 10.97
C TYR A 39 11.14 15.31 10.12
N VAL A 40 11.71 15.87 9.05
CA VAL A 40 12.71 15.16 8.24
C VAL A 40 13.90 14.75 9.10
N GLN A 41 14.38 15.62 9.99
CA GLN A 41 15.46 15.25 10.91
C GLN A 41 15.05 14.11 11.85
N HIS A 42 13.81 14.13 12.36
CA HIS A 42 13.31 13.03 13.18
C HIS A 42 13.19 11.71 12.40
N LEU A 43 12.77 11.74 11.13
CA LEU A 43 12.75 10.55 10.25
C LEU A 43 14.17 9.99 10.05
N LEU A 44 15.15 10.86 9.80
CA LEU A 44 16.53 10.43 9.58
C LEU A 44 17.17 9.88 10.86
N ASN A 45 16.89 10.46 12.02
CA ASN A 45 17.31 9.94 13.31
C ASN A 45 16.64 8.58 13.65
N ASP A 46 15.36 8.42 13.29
CA ASP A 46 14.68 7.13 13.40
C ASP A 46 15.34 6.08 12.52
N LEU A 47 15.67 6.44 11.27
CA LEU A 47 16.41 5.58 10.36
C LEU A 47 17.81 5.22 10.88
N ASP A 48 18.53 6.16 11.51
CA ASP A 48 19.84 5.90 12.11
C ASP A 48 19.78 4.77 13.16
N ASN A 49 18.67 4.67 13.91
CA ASN A 49 18.48 3.58 14.88
C ASN A 49 18.22 2.22 14.21
N ASP A 50 17.63 2.22 13.01
CA ASP A 50 17.19 1.02 12.31
C ASP A 50 18.14 0.59 11.19
N VAL A 51 19.19 1.37 10.86
CA VAL A 51 20.07 1.11 9.71
C VAL A 51 20.71 -0.28 9.75
N ALA A 52 21.00 -0.80 10.95
CA ALA A 52 21.57 -2.12 11.15
C ALA A 52 20.62 -3.25 10.69
N HIS A 53 19.30 -3.02 10.69
CA HIS A 53 18.30 -3.96 10.21
C HIS A 53 18.40 -4.22 8.69
N ALA A 54 19.03 -3.32 7.94
CA ALA A 54 19.30 -3.52 6.52
C ALA A 54 20.27 -4.67 6.27
N GLN A 55 21.16 -4.96 7.23
CA GLN A 55 22.10 -6.09 7.17
C GLN A 55 22.96 -6.07 5.90
N GLY A 56 23.34 -4.87 5.44
CA GLY A 56 24.11 -4.65 4.22
C GLY A 56 23.36 -4.90 2.90
N ARG A 57 22.07 -5.23 2.93
CA ARG A 57 21.24 -5.40 1.74
C ARG A 57 20.90 -4.06 1.12
N GLU A 58 20.88 -4.01 -0.21
CA GLU A 58 20.33 -2.88 -0.93
C GLU A 58 18.81 -2.77 -0.74
N VAL A 59 18.33 -1.56 -0.51
CA VAL A 59 16.91 -1.22 -0.58
C VAL A 59 16.48 -1.19 -2.04
N LYS A 60 15.45 -1.96 -2.38
CA LYS A 60 14.90 -2.05 -3.74
C LYS A 60 13.76 -1.08 -3.99
N THR A 61 13.03 -0.69 -2.95
CA THR A 61 11.93 0.28 -3.08
C THR A 61 11.82 1.17 -1.85
N ILE A 62 11.39 2.41 -2.06
CA ILE A 62 10.97 3.35 -1.01
C ILE A 62 9.51 3.70 -1.27
N PHE A 63 8.67 3.64 -0.23
CA PHE A 63 7.29 4.10 -0.30
C PHE A 63 7.02 5.12 0.79
N ILE A 64 6.62 6.32 0.37
CA ILE A 64 6.32 7.44 1.25
C ILE A 64 4.80 7.61 1.26
N GLY A 65 4.17 7.25 2.37
CA GLY A 65 2.71 7.21 2.51
C GLY A 65 2.22 7.78 3.84
N GLY A 66 0.95 7.54 4.16
CA GLY A 66 0.37 7.80 5.47
C GLY A 66 -0.82 8.75 5.43
N GLY A 67 -0.63 9.95 5.95
CA GLY A 67 -1.57 11.05 5.79
C GLY A 67 -1.49 11.63 4.38
N THR A 68 -0.69 12.67 4.20
CA THR A 68 -0.50 13.32 2.90
C THR A 68 0.97 13.71 2.74
N PRO A 69 1.82 12.80 2.21
CA PRO A 69 3.24 13.07 1.97
C PRO A 69 3.51 14.32 1.13
N SER A 70 2.65 14.54 0.12
CA SER A 70 2.68 15.75 -0.73
C SER A 70 2.46 17.09 -0.02
N LEU A 71 2.22 17.10 1.30
CA LEU A 71 2.29 18.32 2.10
C LEU A 71 3.73 18.78 2.35
N LEU A 72 4.71 17.87 2.40
CA LEU A 72 6.12 18.24 2.54
C LEU A 72 6.56 19.15 1.39
N SER A 73 7.47 20.08 1.67
CA SER A 73 8.05 20.91 0.61
C SER A 73 8.99 20.08 -0.27
N GLY A 74 9.18 20.50 -1.53
CA GLY A 74 10.18 19.89 -2.42
C GLY A 74 11.59 19.82 -1.80
N PRO A 75 12.12 20.91 -1.21
CA PRO A 75 13.39 20.89 -0.50
C PRO A 75 13.45 19.90 0.67
N ALA A 76 12.38 19.79 1.47
CA ALA A 76 12.34 18.82 2.56
C ALA A 76 12.35 17.37 2.05
N MET A 77 11.64 17.10 0.95
CA MET A 77 11.67 15.79 0.28
C MET A 77 13.06 15.46 -0.27
N GLN A 78 13.76 16.44 -0.85
CA GLN A 78 15.15 16.31 -1.29
C GLN A 78 16.06 15.93 -0.11
N THR A 79 16.01 16.70 0.99
CA THR A 79 16.79 16.43 2.20
C THR A 79 16.51 15.04 2.76
N LEU A 80 15.25 14.60 2.77
CA LEU A 80 14.87 13.27 3.23
C LEU A 80 15.50 12.18 2.35
N LEU A 81 15.33 12.25 1.03
CA LEU A 81 15.82 11.21 0.12
C LEU A 81 17.36 11.19 0.04
N ASP A 82 18.01 12.34 0.11
CA ASP A 82 19.48 12.40 0.21
C ASP A 82 19.98 11.83 1.53
N GLY A 83 19.28 12.15 2.63
CA GLY A 83 19.57 11.59 3.95
C GLY A 83 19.41 10.07 4.00
N VAL A 84 18.41 9.52 3.31
CA VAL A 84 18.23 8.07 3.16
C VAL A 84 19.38 7.45 2.35
N ARG A 85 19.73 8.03 1.18
CA ARG A 85 20.84 7.54 0.33
C ARG A 85 22.19 7.56 1.04
N ALA A 86 22.38 8.49 1.98
CA ALA A 86 23.60 8.57 2.79
C ALA A 86 23.70 7.46 3.85
N ARG A 87 22.58 6.84 4.24
CA ARG A 87 22.50 5.84 5.32
C ARG A 87 22.31 4.42 4.82
N LEU A 88 21.58 4.25 3.72
CA LEU A 88 21.21 2.95 3.18
C LEU A 88 21.70 2.81 1.74
N PRO A 89 22.27 1.64 1.37
CA PRO A 89 22.55 1.34 -0.03
C PRO A 89 21.21 1.22 -0.77
N LEU A 90 21.02 2.07 -1.78
CA LEU A 90 19.81 2.08 -2.61
C LEU A 90 20.14 1.49 -3.98
N ALA A 91 19.32 0.56 -4.46
CA ALA A 91 19.49 0.03 -5.81
C ALA A 91 19.37 1.15 -6.86
N ALA A 92 20.20 1.08 -7.91
CA ALA A 92 20.23 2.11 -8.96
C ALA A 92 18.89 2.28 -9.70
N ASP A 93 18.10 1.21 -9.75
CA ASP A 93 16.79 1.15 -10.39
C ASP A 93 15.61 1.14 -9.37
N ALA A 94 15.88 1.54 -8.12
CA ALA A 94 14.88 1.50 -7.05
C ALA A 94 13.61 2.29 -7.41
N GLU A 95 12.45 1.69 -7.12
CA GLU A 95 11.17 2.40 -7.20
C GLU A 95 11.01 3.28 -5.97
N ILE A 96 10.81 4.59 -6.17
CA ILE A 96 10.55 5.56 -5.11
C ILE A 96 9.14 6.10 -5.35
N THR A 97 8.19 5.55 -4.59
CA THR A 97 6.78 5.91 -4.63
C THR A 97 6.45 6.96 -3.58
N MET A 98 5.62 7.94 -3.94
CA MET A 98 5.03 8.88 -3.00
C MET A 98 3.51 9.01 -3.21
N GLU A 99 2.75 9.00 -2.13
CA GLU A 99 1.32 9.33 -2.15
C GLU A 99 1.08 10.85 -2.21
N ALA A 100 0.09 11.25 -2.99
CA ALA A 100 -0.28 12.64 -3.19
C ALA A 100 -1.81 12.84 -3.18
N ASN A 101 -2.23 13.98 -2.66
CA ASN A 101 -3.57 14.49 -2.91
C ASN A 101 -3.59 15.30 -4.21
N PRO A 102 -4.70 15.31 -4.97
CA PRO A 102 -4.79 16.02 -6.23
C PRO A 102 -5.00 17.54 -6.09
N GLY A 103 -4.87 18.09 -4.88
CA GLY A 103 -5.01 19.53 -4.62
C GLY A 103 -4.04 20.35 -5.48
N THR A 104 -4.47 21.54 -5.88
CA THR A 104 -3.70 22.40 -6.81
C THR A 104 -2.26 22.66 -6.32
N VAL A 105 -2.08 22.94 -5.03
CA VAL A 105 -0.76 23.25 -4.45
C VAL A 105 0.17 22.04 -4.47
N GLU A 106 -0.36 20.87 -4.14
CA GLU A 106 0.38 19.62 -4.08
C GLU A 106 0.78 19.14 -5.49
N ALA A 107 -0.12 19.27 -6.47
CA ALA A 107 0.14 18.87 -7.85
C ALA A 107 1.20 19.74 -8.53
N ASP A 108 1.25 21.04 -8.22
CA ASP A 108 2.26 21.95 -8.77
C ASP A 108 3.67 21.66 -8.24
N ARG A 109 3.80 20.86 -7.17
CA ARG A 109 5.09 20.40 -6.61
C ARG A 109 5.58 19.07 -7.18
N PHE A 110 4.82 18.39 -8.05
CA PHE A 110 5.23 17.08 -8.58
C PHE A 110 6.60 17.09 -9.28
N VAL A 111 6.92 18.19 -9.97
CA VAL A 111 8.24 18.41 -10.58
C VAL A 111 9.34 18.42 -9.53
N ASP A 112 9.12 19.05 -8.37
CA ASP A 112 10.12 19.13 -7.31
C ASP A 112 10.30 17.77 -6.62
N TYR A 113 9.23 17.01 -6.43
CA TYR A 113 9.34 15.63 -5.93
C TYR A 113 10.08 14.72 -6.91
N GLN A 114 9.84 14.87 -8.21
CA GLN A 114 10.59 14.16 -9.24
C GLN A 114 12.08 14.50 -9.18
N ARG A 115 12.43 15.80 -9.03
CA ARG A 115 13.82 16.25 -8.87
C ARG A 115 14.49 15.67 -7.61
N ALA A 116 13.75 15.54 -6.51
CA ALA A 116 14.22 14.87 -5.29
C ALA A 116 14.51 13.37 -5.49
N GLY A 117 13.92 12.77 -6.53
CA GLY A 117 14.12 11.38 -6.95
C GLY A 117 12.89 10.50 -6.84
N VAL A 118 11.72 11.05 -6.50
CA VAL A 118 10.44 10.31 -6.62
C VAL A 118 10.24 9.96 -8.09
N ASN A 119 10.07 8.67 -8.39
CA ASN A 119 9.87 8.19 -9.75
C ASN A 119 8.50 7.51 -9.95
N ARG A 120 7.69 7.38 -8.90
CA ARG A 120 6.29 6.96 -8.97
C ARG A 120 5.41 7.78 -8.05
N ILE A 121 4.24 8.22 -8.52
CA ILE A 121 3.27 8.99 -7.72
C ILE A 121 1.94 8.24 -7.66
N SER A 122 1.35 8.11 -6.47
CA SER A 122 -0.02 7.60 -6.25
C SER A 122 -0.95 8.73 -5.90
N ILE A 123 -2.00 8.98 -6.69
CA ILE A 123 -2.89 10.13 -6.51
C ILE A 123 -4.23 9.65 -5.96
N GLY A 124 -4.56 10.11 -4.74
CA GLY A 124 -5.81 9.82 -4.04
C GLY A 124 -7.03 10.53 -4.65
N VAL A 125 -7.55 10.05 -5.79
CA VAL A 125 -8.69 10.66 -6.50
C VAL A 125 -10.02 10.33 -5.82
N GLN A 126 -10.21 9.05 -5.48
CA GLN A 126 -11.41 8.44 -4.90
C GLN A 126 -12.63 8.41 -5.83
N SER A 127 -13.03 9.55 -6.39
CA SER A 127 -14.12 9.67 -7.36
C SER A 127 -13.95 10.91 -8.24
N PHE A 128 -14.53 10.91 -9.44
CA PHE A 128 -14.68 12.06 -10.31
C PHE A 128 -16.07 12.72 -10.20
N SER A 129 -16.91 12.26 -9.27
CA SER A 129 -18.17 12.93 -8.91
C SER A 129 -17.96 13.93 -7.77
N GLU A 130 -18.32 15.20 -8.00
CA GLU A 130 -18.24 16.25 -6.99
C GLU A 130 -19.11 15.92 -5.75
N GLU A 131 -20.28 15.32 -5.96
CA GLU A 131 -21.16 14.91 -4.88
C GLU A 131 -20.52 13.83 -3.99
N LYS A 132 -19.97 12.79 -4.62
CA LYS A 132 -19.31 11.69 -3.89
C LYS A 132 -18.07 12.18 -3.15
N LEU A 133 -17.28 13.06 -3.75
CA LEU A 133 -16.13 13.70 -3.08
C LEU A 133 -16.53 14.50 -1.83
N LYS A 134 -17.64 15.27 -1.90
CA LYS A 134 -18.18 15.98 -0.74
C LYS A 134 -18.62 15.03 0.36
N ARG A 135 -19.30 13.93 0.01
CA ARG A 135 -19.70 12.88 0.99
C ARG A 135 -18.49 12.23 1.65
N LEU A 136 -17.41 12.01 0.90
CA LEU A 136 -16.14 11.49 1.37
C LEU A 136 -15.29 12.53 2.13
N GLY A 137 -15.78 13.75 2.34
CA GLY A 137 -15.04 14.81 3.03
C GLY A 137 -13.74 15.20 2.34
N ARG A 138 -13.65 14.97 1.03
CA ARG A 138 -12.49 15.37 0.21
C ARG A 138 -12.51 16.87 0.00
N ILE A 139 -11.33 17.47 0.04
CA ILE A 139 -11.13 18.92 -0.12
C ILE A 139 -10.78 19.32 -1.57
N HIS A 140 -10.74 18.35 -2.47
CA HIS A 140 -10.44 18.53 -3.89
C HIS A 140 -11.67 18.29 -4.75
N GLY A 141 -11.72 18.91 -5.93
CA GLY A 141 -12.75 18.67 -6.94
C GLY A 141 -12.30 17.75 -8.08
N PRO A 142 -13.23 17.31 -8.95
CA PRO A 142 -12.91 16.42 -10.06
C PRO A 142 -11.98 17.05 -11.11
N GLN A 143 -12.04 18.38 -11.30
CA GLN A 143 -11.14 19.07 -12.23
C GLN A 143 -9.69 19.09 -11.72
N GLU A 144 -9.50 19.20 -10.40
CA GLU A 144 -8.17 19.12 -9.78
C GLU A 144 -7.60 17.71 -9.91
N ALA A 145 -8.42 16.68 -9.69
CA ALA A 145 -8.04 15.29 -9.94
C ALA A 145 -7.58 15.06 -11.39
N LYS A 146 -8.35 15.52 -12.38
CA LYS A 146 -7.98 15.43 -13.81
C LYS A 146 -6.70 16.21 -14.12
N ARG A 147 -6.52 17.39 -13.53
CA ARG A 147 -5.30 18.20 -13.69
C ARG A 147 -4.09 17.48 -13.09
N ALA A 148 -4.19 16.96 -11.87
CA ALA A 148 -3.11 16.24 -11.21
C ALA A 148 -2.67 15.00 -12.02
N ALA A 149 -3.64 14.23 -12.55
CA ALA A 149 -3.35 13.10 -13.42
C ALA A 149 -2.62 13.53 -14.71
N LYS A 150 -3.06 14.62 -15.37
CA LYS A 150 -2.39 15.16 -16.56
C LYS A 150 -0.99 15.67 -16.26
N LEU A 151 -0.79 16.31 -15.11
CA LEU A 151 0.53 16.75 -14.65
C LEU A 151 1.45 15.53 -14.45
N ALA A 152 1.02 14.52 -13.68
CA ALA A 152 1.81 13.31 -13.46
C ALA A 152 2.15 12.58 -14.77
N SER A 153 1.20 12.50 -15.71
CA SER A 153 1.41 11.93 -17.05
C SER A 153 2.43 12.71 -17.90
N GLY A 154 2.48 14.04 -17.73
CA GLY A 154 3.45 14.91 -18.41
C GLY A 154 4.86 14.86 -17.80
N LEU A 155 5.04 14.20 -16.65
CA LEU A 155 6.35 14.01 -16.03
C LEU A 155 7.00 12.73 -16.54
N GLY A 156 8.32 12.73 -16.68
CA GLY A 156 9.11 11.53 -16.98
C GLY A 156 9.22 10.56 -15.78
N LEU A 157 8.11 10.27 -15.11
CA LEU A 157 8.02 9.29 -14.02
C LEU A 157 8.12 7.87 -14.59
N ARG A 158 8.61 6.93 -13.78
CA ARG A 158 8.55 5.50 -14.08
C ARG A 158 7.09 5.03 -14.19
N SER A 159 6.21 5.55 -13.34
CA SER A 159 4.79 5.23 -13.33
C SER A 159 3.99 6.29 -12.56
N PHE A 160 2.67 6.29 -12.71
CA PHE A 160 1.76 6.96 -11.77
C PHE A 160 0.49 6.14 -11.60
N ASN A 161 -0.17 6.33 -10.47
CA ASN A 161 -1.39 5.64 -10.09
C ASN A 161 -2.51 6.63 -9.77
N LEU A 162 -3.76 6.23 -10.07
CA LEU A 162 -4.95 6.87 -9.52
C LEU A 162 -5.66 5.88 -8.59
N ASP A 163 -5.89 6.30 -7.34
CA ASP A 163 -6.67 5.55 -6.37
C ASP A 163 -8.15 5.93 -6.50
N LEU A 164 -9.02 4.95 -6.69
CA LEU A 164 -10.47 5.09 -6.87
C LEU A 164 -11.23 4.17 -5.93
N MET A 165 -12.38 4.65 -5.47
CA MET A 165 -13.25 3.91 -4.58
C MET A 165 -14.59 3.61 -5.27
N HIS A 166 -15.12 2.41 -5.03
CA HIS A 166 -16.49 2.05 -5.39
C HIS A 166 -17.29 1.63 -4.15
N GLY A 167 -18.60 1.45 -4.29
CA GLY A 167 -19.48 1.22 -3.14
C GLY A 167 -19.63 2.47 -2.26
N LEU A 168 -19.54 3.66 -2.85
CA LEU A 168 -19.67 4.92 -2.14
C LEU A 168 -21.13 5.17 -1.68
N PRO A 169 -21.38 6.05 -0.69
CA PRO A 169 -22.73 6.35 -0.26
C PRO A 169 -23.64 6.78 -1.42
N ASP A 170 -24.81 6.15 -1.49
CA ASP A 170 -25.81 6.35 -2.54
C ASP A 170 -25.27 6.18 -3.98
N GLN A 171 -24.19 5.42 -4.19
CA GLN A 171 -23.56 5.27 -5.51
C GLN A 171 -24.29 4.23 -6.35
N SER A 172 -24.76 4.66 -7.52
CA SER A 172 -25.32 3.77 -8.54
C SER A 172 -24.22 3.09 -9.36
N LEU A 173 -24.59 1.99 -10.02
CA LEU A 173 -23.72 1.29 -10.97
C LEU A 173 -23.13 2.23 -12.02
N GLU A 174 -23.97 3.05 -12.67
CA GLU A 174 -23.51 3.95 -13.74
C GLU A 174 -22.57 5.04 -13.24
N GLU A 175 -22.73 5.53 -12.01
CA GLU A 175 -21.77 6.45 -11.39
C GLU A 175 -20.42 5.79 -11.12
N ALA A 176 -20.42 4.56 -10.58
CA ALA A 176 -19.19 3.80 -10.32
C ALA A 176 -18.43 3.50 -11.62
N LEU A 177 -19.15 3.06 -12.66
CA LEU A 177 -18.56 2.84 -13.99
C LEU A 177 -18.13 4.16 -14.64
N GLY A 178 -18.85 5.26 -14.40
CA GLY A 178 -18.47 6.60 -14.84
C GLY A 178 -17.11 7.04 -14.31
N ASP A 179 -16.83 6.79 -13.03
CA ASP A 179 -15.53 7.06 -12.42
C ASP A 179 -14.40 6.26 -13.09
N LEU A 180 -14.64 4.97 -13.38
CA LEU A 180 -13.67 4.13 -14.09
C LEU A 180 -13.45 4.58 -15.53
N ARG A 181 -14.50 4.89 -16.29
CA ARG A 181 -14.37 5.38 -17.68
C ARG A 181 -13.54 6.66 -17.72
N GLN A 182 -13.76 7.58 -16.77
CA GLN A 182 -12.97 8.79 -16.67
C GLN A 182 -11.49 8.50 -16.34
N ALA A 183 -11.22 7.56 -15.43
CA ALA A 183 -9.86 7.16 -15.11
C ALA A 183 -9.14 6.53 -16.30
N ILE A 184 -9.82 5.66 -17.04
CA ILE A 184 -9.32 5.01 -18.26
C ILE A 184 -8.98 6.07 -19.31
N GLU A 185 -9.81 7.10 -19.48
CA GLU A 185 -9.53 8.22 -20.40
C GLU A 185 -8.24 8.98 -20.02
N LEU A 186 -7.97 9.15 -18.72
CA LEU A 186 -6.70 9.73 -18.23
C LEU A 186 -5.50 8.79 -18.42
N ASN A 187 -5.76 7.53 -18.76
CA ASN A 187 -4.81 6.53 -19.21
C ASN A 187 -3.60 6.28 -18.28
N PRO A 188 -3.77 6.23 -16.94
CA PRO A 188 -2.65 5.95 -16.04
C PRO A 188 -2.01 4.58 -16.32
N PRO A 189 -0.72 4.38 -16.02
CA PRO A 189 -0.12 3.06 -16.08
C PRO A 189 -0.65 2.10 -15.01
N HIS A 190 -1.16 2.62 -13.90
CA HIS A 190 -1.63 1.85 -12.74
C HIS A 190 -2.92 2.47 -12.16
N LEU A 191 -3.80 1.61 -11.63
CA LEU A 191 -5.03 1.98 -10.94
C LEU A 191 -5.16 1.15 -9.66
N SER A 192 -5.43 1.80 -8.53
CA SER A 192 -5.99 1.11 -7.37
C SER A 192 -7.49 1.34 -7.40
N TRP A 193 -8.27 0.27 -7.40
CA TRP A 193 -9.72 0.33 -7.42
C TRP A 193 -10.27 -0.62 -6.36
N TYR A 194 -10.82 -0.04 -5.30
CA TYR A 194 -11.21 -0.77 -4.10
C TYR A 194 -12.56 -0.32 -3.55
N GLN A 195 -13.20 -1.21 -2.82
CA GLN A 195 -14.48 -0.93 -2.17
C GLN A 195 -14.27 -0.01 -0.96
N LEU A 196 -15.23 0.89 -0.71
CA LEU A 196 -15.33 1.57 0.57
C LEU A 196 -15.69 0.57 1.68
N THR A 197 -14.75 0.35 2.59
CA THR A 197 -14.97 -0.42 3.82
C THR A 197 -15.18 0.53 5.00
N ILE A 198 -16.14 0.22 5.88
CA ILE A 198 -16.44 1.03 7.05
C ILE A 198 -15.67 0.50 8.26
N GLU A 199 -14.64 1.26 8.64
CA GLU A 199 -13.78 0.89 9.76
C GLU A 199 -14.34 1.36 11.11
N PRO A 200 -14.35 0.53 12.17
CA PRO A 200 -14.98 0.86 13.46
C PRO A 200 -14.46 2.15 14.12
N ASN A 201 -13.18 2.47 13.91
CA ASN A 201 -12.50 3.60 14.56
C ASN A 201 -12.56 4.91 13.74
N THR A 202 -13.58 5.06 12.90
CA THR A 202 -13.74 6.21 11.99
C THR A 202 -15.05 6.95 12.24
N LEU A 203 -15.21 8.14 11.64
CA LEU A 203 -16.47 8.88 11.74
C LEU A 203 -17.60 8.07 11.09
N PHE A 204 -17.34 7.44 9.95
CA PHE A 204 -18.29 6.52 9.32
C PHE A 204 -18.55 5.28 10.17
N GLY A 205 -17.57 4.73 10.90
CA GLY A 205 -17.81 3.66 11.87
C GLY A 205 -18.81 4.08 12.97
N SER A 206 -18.68 5.32 13.46
CA SER A 206 -19.60 5.87 14.47
C SER A 206 -20.96 6.34 13.93
N ARG A 207 -21.01 6.68 12.64
CA ARG A 207 -22.19 7.23 11.93
C ARG A 207 -22.21 6.66 10.51
N PRO A 208 -22.60 5.38 10.36
CA PRO A 208 -22.49 4.68 9.09
C PRO A 208 -23.42 5.31 8.05
N PRO A 209 -22.90 5.64 6.85
CA PRO A 209 -23.75 6.00 5.73
C PRO A 209 -24.49 4.75 5.20
N VAL A 210 -25.52 4.97 4.38
CA VAL A 210 -26.13 3.88 3.60
C VAL A 210 -25.20 3.59 2.43
N LEU A 211 -24.79 2.32 2.31
CA LEU A 211 -23.99 1.81 1.19
C LEU A 211 -24.87 0.96 0.25
N PRO A 212 -24.44 0.74 -1.00
CA PRO A 212 -25.07 -0.26 -1.87
C PRO A 212 -25.06 -1.65 -1.20
N ASP A 213 -26.07 -2.47 -1.50
CA ASP A 213 -26.15 -3.85 -1.03
C ASP A 213 -25.18 -4.77 -1.80
N ASP A 214 -25.05 -6.01 -1.33
CA ASP A 214 -24.07 -6.97 -1.87
C ASP A 214 -24.30 -7.27 -3.36
N ASP A 215 -25.55 -7.33 -3.81
CA ASP A 215 -25.89 -7.55 -5.22
C ASP A 215 -25.45 -6.36 -6.08
N ALA A 216 -25.73 -5.12 -5.65
CA ALA A 216 -25.27 -3.92 -6.36
C ALA A 216 -23.74 -3.77 -6.35
N LEU A 217 -23.09 -4.12 -5.25
CA LEU A 217 -21.62 -4.12 -5.14
C LEU A 217 -20.99 -5.15 -6.08
N TRP A 218 -21.60 -6.34 -6.19
CA TRP A 218 -21.18 -7.38 -7.11
C TRP A 218 -21.29 -6.92 -8.56
N ASP A 219 -22.44 -6.35 -8.96
CA ASP A 219 -22.65 -5.81 -10.31
C ASP A 219 -21.63 -4.72 -10.66
N ILE A 220 -21.34 -3.82 -9.70
CA ILE A 220 -20.30 -2.79 -9.85
C ILE A 220 -18.93 -3.43 -10.08
N PHE A 221 -18.56 -4.39 -9.24
CA PHE A 221 -17.25 -5.05 -9.33
C PHE A 221 -17.09 -5.81 -10.64
N GLU A 222 -18.07 -6.65 -11.00
CA GLU A 222 -18.01 -7.49 -12.20
C GLU A 222 -17.90 -6.65 -13.48
N GLN A 223 -18.77 -5.66 -13.65
CA GLN A 223 -18.77 -4.82 -14.84
C GLN A 223 -17.55 -3.89 -14.89
N GLY A 224 -17.11 -3.36 -13.73
CA GLY A 224 -15.90 -2.56 -13.68
C GLY A 224 -14.63 -3.37 -13.95
N HIS A 225 -14.56 -4.63 -13.48
CA HIS A 225 -13.47 -5.55 -13.80
C HIS A 225 -13.39 -5.82 -15.31
N GLN A 226 -14.53 -6.09 -15.96
CA GLN A 226 -14.60 -6.27 -17.42
C GLN A 226 -14.14 -5.00 -18.16
N LEU A 227 -14.56 -3.82 -17.69
CA LEU A 227 -14.18 -2.54 -18.29
C LEU A 227 -12.67 -2.28 -18.18
N LEU A 228 -12.07 -2.51 -17.02
CA LEU A 228 -10.62 -2.37 -16.81
C LEU A 228 -9.81 -3.37 -17.65
N THR A 229 -10.27 -4.61 -17.71
CA THR A 229 -9.64 -5.66 -18.52
C THR A 229 -9.69 -5.32 -20.01
N ALA A 230 -10.84 -4.86 -20.50
CA ALA A 230 -11.01 -4.42 -21.89
C ALA A 230 -10.12 -3.20 -22.23
N ALA A 231 -9.83 -2.34 -21.25
CA ALA A 231 -8.90 -1.22 -21.39
C ALA A 231 -7.41 -1.62 -21.27
N GLY A 232 -7.10 -2.91 -21.10
CA GLY A 232 -5.73 -3.44 -21.07
C GLY A 232 -5.06 -3.43 -19.70
N TYR A 233 -5.81 -3.19 -18.62
CA TYR A 233 -5.29 -3.36 -17.27
C TYR A 233 -5.43 -4.81 -16.81
N GLN A 234 -4.47 -5.27 -16.01
CA GLN A 234 -4.46 -6.58 -15.39
C GLN A 234 -4.59 -6.42 -13.89
N GLN A 235 -5.60 -7.07 -13.30
CA GLN A 235 -5.65 -7.24 -11.86
C GLN A 235 -4.48 -8.15 -11.45
N TYR A 236 -3.57 -7.65 -10.62
CA TYR A 236 -2.43 -8.44 -10.15
C TYR A 236 -2.51 -8.74 -8.64
N GLU A 237 -3.35 -8.00 -7.93
CA GLU A 237 -3.68 -8.18 -6.52
C GLU A 237 -5.13 -7.77 -6.24
N THR A 238 -5.64 -8.02 -5.03
CA THR A 238 -7.02 -7.74 -4.58
C THR A 238 -7.60 -6.41 -5.09
N SER A 239 -6.87 -5.30 -4.96
CA SER A 239 -7.34 -3.93 -5.18
C SER A 239 -6.59 -3.17 -6.26
N ALA A 240 -5.59 -3.75 -6.92
CA ALA A 240 -4.81 -3.03 -7.93
C ALA A 240 -4.76 -3.71 -9.29
N TYR A 241 -4.77 -2.81 -10.26
CA TYR A 241 -4.77 -3.04 -11.68
C TYR A 241 -3.60 -2.28 -12.30
N ALA A 242 -2.86 -2.93 -13.19
CA ALA A 242 -1.76 -2.27 -13.88
C ALA A 242 -1.71 -2.70 -15.33
N LYS A 243 -1.19 -1.82 -16.19
CA LYS A 243 -0.70 -2.27 -17.49
C LYS A 243 0.51 -3.18 -17.28
N PRO A 244 0.79 -4.13 -18.20
CA PRO A 244 1.94 -5.02 -18.07
C PRO A 244 3.25 -4.26 -17.81
N GLY A 245 3.97 -4.63 -16.73
CA GLY A 245 5.24 -4.03 -16.34
C GLY A 245 5.14 -2.79 -15.43
N TYR A 246 3.94 -2.33 -15.11
CA TYR A 246 3.72 -1.13 -14.27
C TYR A 246 3.20 -1.43 -12.86
N GLN A 247 3.24 -2.70 -12.43
CA GLN A 247 2.88 -3.09 -11.06
C GLN A 247 3.75 -2.34 -10.04
N CYS A 248 3.13 -1.92 -8.92
CA CYS A 248 3.85 -1.28 -7.82
C CYS A 248 4.86 -2.27 -7.20
N GLN A 249 6.15 -2.00 -7.36
CA GLN A 249 7.20 -2.89 -6.87
C GLN A 249 7.23 -2.96 -5.35
N HIS A 250 6.91 -1.85 -4.66
CA HIS A 250 6.82 -1.86 -3.20
C HIS A 250 5.70 -2.78 -2.70
N ASN A 251 4.51 -2.70 -3.30
CA ASN A 251 3.38 -3.56 -2.94
C ASN A 251 3.69 -5.03 -3.25
N LEU A 252 4.33 -5.32 -4.39
CA LEU A 252 4.78 -6.67 -4.71
C LEU A 252 5.78 -7.20 -3.68
N ASN A 253 6.73 -6.38 -3.21
CA ASN A 253 7.63 -6.79 -2.12
C ASN A 253 6.83 -7.13 -0.86
N TYR A 254 5.89 -6.27 -0.45
CA TYR A 254 5.04 -6.52 0.72
C TYR A 254 4.24 -7.82 0.58
N TRP A 255 3.57 -8.02 -0.56
CA TRP A 255 2.74 -9.20 -0.80
C TRP A 255 3.54 -10.49 -1.01
N ARG A 256 4.76 -10.42 -1.57
CA ARG A 256 5.68 -11.58 -1.65
C ARG A 256 6.40 -11.89 -0.33
N PHE A 257 5.85 -11.41 0.78
CA PHE A 257 6.39 -11.58 2.12
C PHE A 257 7.83 -11.04 2.28
N GLY A 258 8.16 -9.99 1.53
CA GLY A 258 9.43 -9.27 1.59
C GLY A 258 9.67 -8.59 2.94
N ASP A 259 10.89 -8.10 3.13
CA ASP A 259 11.23 -7.28 4.29
C ASP A 259 11.04 -5.79 3.98
N TYR A 260 10.76 -5.02 5.02
CA TYR A 260 10.74 -3.57 4.97
C TYR A 260 11.11 -2.97 6.33
N ILE A 261 11.96 -1.95 6.30
CA ILE A 261 12.18 -1.07 7.45
C ILE A 261 11.08 -0.01 7.39
N GLY A 262 10.43 0.27 8.52
CA GLY A 262 9.43 1.33 8.64
C GLY A 262 9.92 2.43 9.54
N ILE A 263 9.93 3.67 9.05
CA ILE A 263 10.26 4.87 9.83
C ILE A 263 9.11 5.89 9.80
N GLY A 264 9.06 6.73 10.82
CA GLY A 264 8.00 7.74 10.94
C GLY A 264 6.83 7.28 11.79
N CYS A 265 5.89 8.20 11.99
CA CYS A 265 4.84 8.06 13.00
C CYS A 265 3.92 6.86 12.72
N GLY A 266 3.88 5.87 13.60
CA GLY A 266 3.04 4.69 13.42
C GLY A 266 3.47 3.75 12.30
N ALA A 267 4.66 3.94 11.72
CA ALA A 267 5.20 3.02 10.73
C ALA A 267 5.42 1.64 11.33
N HIS A 268 5.17 0.61 10.51
CA HIS A 268 5.48 -0.78 10.84
C HIS A 268 6.71 -1.25 10.08
N GLY A 269 7.47 -2.17 10.67
CA GLY A 269 8.58 -2.87 10.01
C GLY A 269 8.44 -4.38 10.09
N LYS A 270 9.02 -5.07 9.11
CA LYS A 270 9.22 -6.53 9.09
C LYS A 270 10.62 -6.82 8.58
N VAL A 271 11.46 -7.41 9.42
CA VAL A 271 12.86 -7.71 9.07
C VAL A 271 13.20 -9.14 9.44
N THR A 272 13.68 -9.91 8.47
CA THR A 272 14.16 -11.27 8.63
C THR A 272 15.66 -11.26 8.91
N PHE A 273 16.11 -12.12 9.82
CA PHE A 273 17.52 -12.29 10.21
C PHE A 273 18.08 -13.63 9.69
N PRO A 274 19.41 -13.79 9.57
CA PRO A 274 20.03 -14.98 8.98
C PRO A 274 19.79 -16.28 9.76
N ASP A 275 19.44 -16.15 11.05
CA ASP A 275 19.04 -17.23 11.95
C ASP A 275 17.57 -17.68 11.77
N GLY A 276 16.81 -17.01 10.90
CA GLY A 276 15.40 -17.30 10.62
C GLY A 276 14.40 -16.59 11.55
N ARG A 277 14.87 -15.71 12.42
CA ARG A 277 14.02 -14.82 13.22
C ARG A 277 13.41 -13.74 12.32
N ILE A 278 12.13 -13.45 12.53
CA ILE A 278 11.43 -12.34 11.87
C ILE A 278 11.04 -11.34 12.95
N LEU A 279 11.54 -10.12 12.87
CA LEU A 279 11.24 -9.03 13.79
C LEU A 279 10.15 -8.13 13.20
N ARG A 280 9.11 -7.87 13.98
CA ARG A 280 8.11 -6.83 13.72
C ARG A 280 8.42 -5.62 14.60
N THR A 281 8.38 -4.43 14.01
CA THR A 281 8.50 -3.17 14.74
C THR A 281 7.26 -2.31 14.52
N THR A 282 6.90 -1.51 15.52
CA THR A 282 5.88 -0.46 15.42
C THR A 282 6.47 0.82 15.98
N LYS A 283 6.41 1.89 15.21
CA LYS A 283 6.86 3.22 15.63
C LYS A 283 5.78 3.96 16.39
N THR A 284 6.18 4.88 17.25
CA THR A 284 5.27 5.73 18.02
C THR A 284 4.28 6.43 17.11
N ARG A 285 2.98 6.17 17.35
CA ARG A 285 1.89 6.65 16.47
C ARG A 285 1.74 8.17 16.43
N HIS A 286 1.75 8.83 17.59
CA HIS A 286 1.41 10.26 17.66
C HIS A 286 2.63 11.16 17.40
N PRO A 287 2.53 12.17 16.50
CA PRO A 287 3.64 13.06 16.13
C PRO A 287 4.36 13.70 17.32
N ARG A 288 3.60 14.20 18.31
CA ARG A 288 4.19 14.76 19.55
C ARG A 288 5.13 13.80 20.28
N GLY A 289 4.79 12.50 20.33
CA GLY A 289 5.64 11.51 20.99
C GLY A 289 6.88 11.18 20.15
N PHE A 290 6.67 10.97 18.85
CA PHE A 290 7.73 10.67 17.89
C PHE A 290 8.77 11.80 17.81
N MET A 291 8.32 13.06 17.72
CA MET A 291 9.18 14.26 17.65
C MET A 291 9.83 14.63 19.00
N GLN A 292 9.70 13.78 20.04
CA GLN A 292 10.51 13.87 21.26
C GLN A 292 11.70 12.88 21.23
N GLY A 293 11.95 12.22 20.09
CA GLY A 293 12.99 11.20 19.94
C GLY A 293 12.57 9.81 20.43
N ARG A 294 11.31 9.63 20.83
CA ARG A 294 10.76 8.31 21.18
C ARG A 294 10.19 7.65 19.93
N TYR A 295 11.06 6.99 19.17
CA TYR A 295 10.67 6.46 17.87
C TYR A 295 10.01 5.08 17.92
N LEU A 296 10.53 4.16 18.72
CA LEU A 296 10.01 2.78 18.83
C LEU A 296 8.90 2.70 19.89
N GLU A 297 7.73 2.17 19.52
CA GLU A 297 6.64 1.87 20.44
C GLU A 297 6.69 0.42 20.90
N SER A 298 6.87 -0.52 19.97
CA SER A 298 7.01 -1.93 20.28
C SER A 298 7.85 -2.66 19.25
N GLN A 299 8.45 -3.77 19.68
CA GLN A 299 9.05 -4.76 18.80
C GLN A 299 8.77 -6.16 19.33
N ARG A 300 8.59 -7.12 18.44
CA ARG A 300 8.40 -8.54 18.79
C ARG A 300 8.94 -9.44 17.69
N ASP A 301 9.41 -10.61 18.07
CA ASP A 301 9.66 -11.67 17.11
C ASP A 301 8.33 -12.32 16.70
N VAL A 302 8.23 -12.77 15.44
CA VAL A 302 7.09 -13.54 14.94
C VAL A 302 7.30 -15.00 15.33
N GLU A 303 6.38 -15.53 16.12
CA GLU A 303 6.41 -16.90 16.59
C GLU A 303 6.26 -17.89 15.43
N ALA A 304 6.83 -19.09 15.57
CA ALA A 304 6.80 -20.10 14.51
C ALA A 304 5.36 -20.46 14.09
N ALA A 305 4.40 -20.44 15.03
CA ALA A 305 2.99 -20.71 14.77
C ALA A 305 2.30 -19.59 13.95
N ASP A 306 2.77 -18.35 14.05
CA ASP A 306 2.16 -17.20 13.34
C ASP A 306 2.67 -17.07 11.90
N LYS A 307 3.87 -17.59 11.62
CA LYS A 307 4.55 -17.44 10.32
C LYS A 307 3.73 -17.96 9.13
N PRO A 308 3.04 -19.13 9.20
CA PRO A 308 2.19 -19.58 8.10
C PRO A 308 1.10 -18.58 7.73
N PHE A 309 0.34 -18.12 8.72
CA PHE A 309 -0.71 -17.14 8.49
C PHE A 309 -0.15 -15.84 7.90
N GLU A 310 0.91 -15.28 8.51
CA GLU A 310 1.49 -14.04 7.98
C GLU A 310 2.03 -14.23 6.55
N PHE A 311 2.63 -15.36 6.23
CA PHE A 311 3.12 -15.64 4.87
C PHE A 311 1.98 -15.70 3.86
N PHE A 312 0.94 -16.50 4.12
CA PHE A 312 -0.15 -16.70 3.17
C PHE A 312 -1.11 -15.51 3.09
N MET A 313 -1.36 -14.80 4.20
CA MET A 313 -2.11 -13.54 4.22
C MET A 313 -1.50 -12.51 3.25
N ASN A 314 -0.17 -12.50 3.15
CA ASN A 314 0.53 -11.65 2.18
C ASN A 314 0.52 -12.29 0.78
N ARG A 315 0.95 -13.55 0.66
CA ARG A 315 1.27 -14.16 -0.63
C ARG A 315 0.04 -14.46 -1.48
N PHE A 316 -1.07 -14.83 -0.86
CA PHE A 316 -2.31 -15.16 -1.56
C PHE A 316 -3.17 -13.95 -1.94
N ARG A 317 -2.74 -12.73 -1.61
CA ARG A 317 -3.35 -11.51 -2.17
C ARG A 317 -2.89 -11.22 -3.59
N LEU A 318 -1.83 -11.86 -4.06
CA LEU A 318 -1.41 -11.80 -5.46
C LEU A 318 -2.11 -12.89 -6.27
N LEU A 319 -2.48 -12.55 -7.51
CA LEU A 319 -3.11 -13.50 -8.44
C LEU A 319 -2.08 -14.34 -9.23
N GLU A 320 -0.79 -14.07 -9.05
CA GLU A 320 0.28 -14.88 -9.62
C GLU A 320 0.56 -16.14 -8.78
N ALA A 321 1.11 -17.16 -9.43
CA ALA A 321 1.58 -18.38 -8.79
C ALA A 321 2.53 -18.07 -7.61
N ALA A 322 2.36 -18.77 -6.50
CA ALA A 322 3.15 -18.71 -5.28
C ALA A 322 4.20 -19.83 -5.25
N PRO A 323 5.50 -19.54 -5.50
CA PRO A 323 6.55 -20.56 -5.48
C PRO A 323 6.66 -21.21 -4.10
N ARG A 324 6.62 -22.55 -4.06
CA ARG A 324 6.67 -23.31 -2.80
C ARG A 324 7.95 -23.05 -2.02
N VAL A 325 9.04 -22.89 -2.75
CA VAL A 325 10.37 -22.61 -2.20
C VAL A 325 10.42 -21.31 -1.37
N GLU A 326 9.55 -20.33 -1.66
CA GLU A 326 9.50 -19.07 -0.90
C GLU A 326 9.04 -19.28 0.54
N PHE A 327 8.13 -20.23 0.78
CA PHE A 327 7.62 -20.49 2.13
C PHE A 327 8.75 -20.88 3.07
N SER A 328 9.47 -21.96 2.75
CA SER A 328 10.60 -22.41 3.58
C SER A 328 11.75 -21.40 3.57
N ALA A 329 12.01 -20.74 2.44
CA ALA A 329 13.08 -19.76 2.33
C ALA A 329 12.86 -18.50 3.18
N TYR A 330 11.62 -18.06 3.37
CA TYR A 330 11.32 -16.80 4.08
C TYR A 330 10.76 -17.01 5.49
N THR A 331 10.20 -18.18 5.81
CA THR A 331 9.72 -18.50 7.16
C THR A 331 10.72 -19.33 7.98
N GLY A 332 11.58 -20.09 7.30
CA GLY A 332 12.45 -21.11 7.90
C GLY A 332 11.73 -22.40 8.30
N LEU A 333 10.45 -22.55 7.96
CA LEU A 333 9.63 -23.73 8.30
C LEU A 333 9.60 -24.76 7.16
N CYS A 334 9.43 -26.03 7.51
CA CYS A 334 9.15 -27.09 6.53
C CYS A 334 7.70 -26.96 6.04
N GLU A 335 7.46 -27.28 4.77
CA GLU A 335 6.11 -27.34 4.21
C GLU A 335 5.21 -28.34 4.95
N ASP A 336 5.76 -29.39 5.56
CA ASP A 336 4.99 -30.37 6.34
C ASP A 336 4.13 -29.72 7.44
N VAL A 337 4.54 -28.56 7.96
CA VAL A 337 3.82 -27.81 9.00
C VAL A 337 2.48 -27.25 8.48
N ILE A 338 2.38 -27.01 7.17
CA ILE A 338 1.21 -26.39 6.52
C ILE A 338 0.48 -27.35 5.59
N ARG A 339 0.94 -28.60 5.47
CA ARG A 339 0.39 -29.59 4.55
C ARG A 339 -1.09 -29.88 4.78
N PRO A 340 -1.57 -30.07 6.04
CA PRO A 340 -3.00 -30.27 6.29
C PRO A 340 -3.87 -29.11 5.78
N GLN A 341 -3.43 -27.87 6.00
CA GLN A 341 -4.13 -26.65 5.57
C GLN A 341 -4.17 -26.53 4.04
N LEU A 342 -3.06 -26.85 3.37
CA LEU A 342 -2.98 -26.85 1.92
C LEU A 342 -3.86 -27.94 1.28
N ASP A 343 -3.88 -29.14 1.86
CA ASP A 343 -4.72 -30.24 1.38
C ASP A 343 -6.21 -29.87 1.50
N GLU A 344 -6.60 -29.25 2.60
CA GLU A 344 -7.96 -28.73 2.79
C GLU A 344 -8.29 -27.63 1.78
N ALA A 345 -7.40 -26.66 1.58
CA ALA A 345 -7.58 -25.60 0.60
C ALA A 345 -7.73 -26.13 -0.84
N ILE A 346 -7.02 -27.20 -1.20
CA ILE A 346 -7.14 -27.87 -2.50
C ILE A 346 -8.45 -28.65 -2.57
N ALA A 347 -8.85 -29.36 -1.51
CA ALA A 347 -10.10 -30.10 -1.45
C ALA A 347 -11.33 -29.18 -1.60
N GLN A 348 -11.28 -27.98 -1.02
CA GLN A 348 -12.30 -26.93 -1.19
C GLN A 348 -12.21 -26.21 -2.55
N GLY A 349 -11.19 -26.50 -3.36
CA GLY A 349 -10.98 -25.92 -4.68
C GLY A 349 -10.50 -24.47 -4.66
N TYR A 350 -9.95 -23.99 -3.55
CA TYR A 350 -9.38 -22.64 -3.43
C TYR A 350 -8.02 -22.53 -4.10
N LEU A 351 -7.25 -23.62 -4.08
CA LEU A 351 -5.90 -23.69 -4.64
C LEU A 351 -5.79 -24.86 -5.61
N THR A 352 -4.86 -24.70 -6.54
CA THR A 352 -4.23 -25.81 -7.29
C THR A 352 -2.75 -25.82 -6.97
N GLU A 353 -2.10 -26.97 -7.11
CA GLU A 353 -0.66 -27.08 -6.87
C GLU A 353 0.04 -27.91 -7.93
N CYS A 354 1.32 -27.62 -8.13
CA CYS A 354 2.27 -28.47 -8.83
C CYS A 354 3.53 -28.62 -7.97
N ALA A 355 4.57 -29.25 -8.53
CA ALA A 355 5.85 -29.44 -7.84
C ALA A 355 6.52 -28.12 -7.41
N ASP A 356 6.28 -27.02 -8.13
CA ASP A 356 7.03 -25.77 -7.96
C ASP A 356 6.23 -24.66 -7.29
N TYR A 357 4.89 -24.64 -7.42
CA TYR A 357 4.05 -23.53 -6.93
C TYR A 357 2.64 -23.95 -6.52
N TRP A 358 2.01 -23.09 -5.72
CA TRP A 358 0.57 -23.04 -5.50
C TRP A 358 -0.05 -21.92 -6.36
N GLN A 359 -1.25 -22.13 -6.86
CA GLN A 359 -1.98 -21.15 -7.66
C GLN A 359 -3.41 -21.04 -7.13
N ILE A 360 -3.81 -19.81 -6.81
CA ILE A 360 -5.18 -19.50 -6.43
C ILE A 360 -6.09 -19.68 -7.64
N THR A 361 -7.23 -20.32 -7.41
CA THR A 361 -8.29 -20.47 -8.40
C THR A 361 -9.21 -19.24 -8.38
N GLU A 362 -10.03 -19.05 -9.40
CA GLU A 362 -11.08 -18.01 -9.36
C GLU A 362 -12.01 -18.18 -8.15
N HIS A 363 -12.29 -19.43 -7.75
CA HIS A 363 -13.09 -19.71 -6.55
C HIS A 363 -12.36 -19.25 -5.27
N GLY A 364 -11.07 -19.59 -5.12
CA GLY A 364 -10.27 -19.17 -3.97
C GLY A 364 -10.07 -17.66 -3.90
N LYS A 365 -10.01 -16.97 -5.04
CA LYS A 365 -9.96 -15.50 -5.11
C LYS A 365 -11.24 -14.87 -4.52
N LEU A 366 -12.41 -15.41 -4.84
CA LEU A 366 -13.70 -14.92 -4.32
C LEU A 366 -13.86 -15.19 -2.82
N LEU A 367 -13.32 -16.30 -2.33
CA LEU A 367 -13.37 -16.72 -0.92
C LEU A 367 -12.01 -16.59 -0.22
N LEU A 368 -11.25 -15.55 -0.55
CA LEU A 368 -9.88 -15.38 -0.07
C LEU A 368 -9.79 -15.37 1.47
N ASN A 369 -10.75 -14.75 2.16
CA ASN A 369 -10.75 -14.74 3.62
C ASN A 369 -10.89 -16.17 4.20
N SER A 370 -11.83 -16.97 3.67
CA SER A 370 -12.00 -18.36 4.09
C SER A 370 -10.77 -19.22 3.80
N LEU A 371 -10.11 -19.01 2.65
CA LEU A 371 -8.82 -19.64 2.36
C LEU A 371 -7.76 -19.28 3.41
N LEU A 372 -7.67 -18.02 3.80
CA LEU A 372 -6.65 -17.53 4.74
C LEU A 372 -6.91 -17.98 6.18
N GLU A 373 -8.18 -18.12 6.57
CA GLU A 373 -8.58 -18.62 7.90
C GLU A 373 -8.04 -20.03 8.17
N LEU A 374 -7.84 -20.86 7.13
CA LEU A 374 -7.25 -22.19 7.28
C LEU A 374 -5.84 -22.15 7.89
N PHE A 375 -5.10 -21.04 7.74
CA PHE A 375 -3.72 -20.90 8.21
C PHE A 375 -3.60 -20.19 9.56
N LEU A 376 -4.71 -19.73 10.16
CA LEU A 376 -4.69 -19.14 11.50
C LEU A 376 -4.26 -20.20 12.52
N ALA A 377 -3.37 -19.81 13.43
CA ALA A 377 -3.07 -20.63 14.60
C ALA A 377 -4.31 -20.69 15.52
N GLU A 378 -4.56 -21.86 16.11
CA GLU A 378 -5.61 -22.04 17.14
C GLU A 378 -5.33 -21.27 18.43
#